data_AF-A0A8H8SX32-F1
#
_entry.id   AF-A0A8H8SX32-F1
#
_cell.length_a   1.000
_cell.length_b   1.000
_cell.length_c   1.000
_cell.angle_alpha   90.00
_cell.angle_beta   90.00
_cell.angle_gamma   90.00
#
_symmetry.space_group_name_H-M   'P 1'
#
loop_
_entity.id
_entity.type
_entity.pdbx_description
1 polymer ?
#
loop_
_entity_poly.entity_id
_entity_poly.type
_entity_poly.pdbx_seq_one_letter_code
_entity_poly.pdbx_strand_id
1 'polypeptide(L)'
;MANTPLSHDEFPTQDNSGSARSSTNSVSSENSNFLISSEYNQPLPDPFDYLGGAGYEGGPVAKPLVELEMMRLSAELRGRPHWWIKYRNRSNLAKWKQEAIAQAEYMKESHIDYVLEELDGYAKLRDEATGLEVACYDTIWQSDTLIPPSLKNRLIDGVANLENVSKSEQDWPPRLNRQIFNLVNPSLYPIVYGRTLSYPEESEDRDPATLQVHLRPPHSWPGEDEYFVSKRFQWLPTDFQVSEDGKSVKSVSYINNIHPLKHPQLYKTIEEIVAAYIPLFERVLTDAIPENDVIPERTDNDYYYDEHNYRTPPKFESFTDPSDYNWAYEEWKNGRPIVLPSVREGGYEPGLLEKRNIKYTLGGRIIQVIVKLTNIYWYIIYYFCSTFTHTKSQEYPPRLQIGPSVVVAYGALKG
;
A
#
# COMPACT_ATOMS: atom_id res chain seq x y z
N MET A 1 -33.75 -20.46 -42.34
CA MET A 1 -35.03 -21.12 -42.02
C MET A 1 -34.79 -22.62 -41.91
N ALA A 2 -35.24 -23.19 -40.80
CA ALA A 2 -35.51 -24.62 -40.52
C ALA A 2 -34.35 -25.63 -40.35
N ASN A 3 -34.09 -25.94 -39.07
CA ASN A 3 -34.14 -27.25 -38.38
C ASN A 3 -33.09 -28.37 -38.63
N THR A 4 -32.45 -28.72 -37.50
CA THR A 4 -31.67 -29.90 -37.03
C THR A 4 -32.36 -31.28 -37.26
N PRO A 5 -31.74 -32.49 -37.05
CA PRO A 5 -30.84 -32.88 -35.93
C PRO A 5 -29.68 -33.90 -36.19
N LEU A 6 -28.90 -34.09 -35.11
CA LEU A 6 -27.77 -34.99 -34.80
C LEU A 6 -27.83 -36.46 -35.29
N SER A 7 -26.67 -37.08 -35.59
CA SER A 7 -25.99 -38.08 -34.72
C SER A 7 -24.90 -38.93 -35.44
N HIS A 8 -23.92 -39.37 -34.63
CA HIS A 8 -23.01 -40.54 -34.72
C HIS A 8 -21.93 -40.65 -35.82
N ASP A 9 -20.64 -40.69 -35.39
CA ASP A 9 -19.77 -41.89 -35.40
C ASP A 9 -18.34 -41.51 -34.91
N GLU A 10 -17.88 -42.10 -33.79
CA GLU A 10 -16.83 -43.12 -33.70
C GLU A 10 -15.37 -42.58 -33.78
N PHE A 11 -14.68 -42.56 -32.64
CA PHE A 11 -13.21 -42.51 -32.56
C PHE A 11 -12.70 -43.70 -31.73
N PRO A 12 -11.75 -44.51 -32.24
CA PRO A 12 -11.16 -45.59 -31.48
C PRO A 12 -9.92 -45.16 -30.68
N THR A 13 -9.78 -45.87 -29.57
CA THR A 13 -8.69 -46.01 -28.60
C THR A 13 -7.33 -46.40 -29.19
N GLN A 14 -6.21 -45.92 -28.63
CA GLN A 14 -5.31 -46.70 -27.75
C GLN A 14 -4.00 -45.96 -27.40
N ASP A 15 -3.68 -46.04 -26.11
CA ASP A 15 -2.37 -46.25 -25.45
C ASP A 15 -1.09 -45.68 -26.06
N ASN A 16 -0.34 -44.94 -25.23
CA ASN A 16 1.10 -45.18 -25.17
C ASN A 16 1.73 -44.90 -23.79
N SER A 17 2.44 -45.92 -23.35
CA SER A 17 3.20 -46.10 -22.12
C SER A 17 4.63 -45.57 -22.20
N GLY A 18 5.21 -45.23 -21.04
CA GLY A 18 6.66 -45.23 -20.76
C GLY A 18 7.38 -43.90 -21.04
N SER A 19 8.44 -43.50 -20.34
CA SER A 19 9.27 -44.13 -19.32
C SER A 19 10.11 -43.02 -18.67
N ALA A 20 10.15 -42.95 -17.34
CA ALA A 20 11.09 -42.12 -16.61
C ALA A 20 12.51 -42.72 -16.71
N ARG A 21 13.53 -41.86 -16.87
CA ARG A 21 14.93 -42.21 -16.63
C ARG A 21 15.61 -41.12 -15.82
N SER A 22 16.07 -41.54 -14.64
CA SER A 22 17.01 -40.85 -13.76
C SER A 22 18.41 -40.84 -14.35
N SER A 23 19.18 -39.78 -14.11
CA SER A 23 20.64 -39.82 -14.05
C SER A 23 21.14 -38.70 -13.15
N THR A 24 21.62 -39.07 -11.97
CA THR A 24 22.42 -38.26 -11.06
C THR A 24 23.84 -38.09 -11.60
N ASN A 25 24.45 -36.92 -11.35
CA ASN A 25 25.90 -36.81 -11.18
C ASN A 25 26.25 -35.57 -10.36
N SER A 26 26.93 -35.81 -9.24
CA SER A 26 27.51 -34.87 -8.29
C SER A 26 28.92 -34.44 -8.71
N VAL A 27 29.24 -33.14 -8.68
CA VAL A 27 30.64 -32.66 -8.61
C VAL A 27 30.74 -31.37 -7.77
N SER A 28 31.52 -31.50 -6.69
CA SER A 28 32.33 -30.54 -5.90
C SER A 28 31.74 -29.23 -5.35
N SER A 29 31.76 -29.18 -4.02
CA SER A 29 31.91 -28.00 -3.16
C SER A 29 33.22 -27.24 -3.45
N GLU A 30 33.12 -25.95 -3.75
CA GLU A 30 34.01 -24.85 -3.34
C GLU A 30 33.68 -23.62 -4.20
N ASN A 31 32.91 -22.69 -3.65
CA ASN A 31 32.94 -21.25 -3.98
C ASN A 31 32.02 -20.50 -3.01
N SER A 32 32.48 -20.40 -1.77
CA SER A 32 32.06 -19.36 -0.84
C SER A 32 32.75 -18.06 -1.23
N ASN A 33 32.05 -17.16 -1.92
CA ASN A 33 32.10 -15.70 -1.79
C ASN A 33 31.49 -15.01 -3.03
N PHE A 34 30.77 -13.91 -2.77
CA PHE A 34 29.97 -13.09 -3.68
C PHE A 34 28.52 -13.55 -3.91
N LEU A 35 27.73 -13.54 -2.83
CA LEU A 35 26.32 -13.14 -2.96
C LEU A 35 26.31 -11.63 -3.20
N ILE A 36 26.50 -11.22 -4.46
CA ILE A 36 25.94 -9.95 -4.92
C ILE A 36 24.44 -10.12 -4.72
N SER A 37 23.83 -9.31 -3.86
CA SER A 37 22.37 -9.28 -3.76
C SER A 37 21.85 -9.03 -5.17
N SER A 38 21.23 -10.03 -5.79
CA SER A 38 20.62 -9.88 -7.10
C SER A 38 19.59 -8.76 -6.97
N GLU A 39 19.84 -7.62 -7.61
CA GLU A 39 18.85 -6.55 -7.68
C GLU A 39 17.55 -7.12 -8.23
N TYR A 40 16.44 -6.81 -7.56
CA TYR A 40 15.14 -7.26 -8.02
C TYR A 40 14.76 -6.52 -9.31
N ASN A 41 14.54 -7.29 -10.38
CA ASN A 41 14.28 -6.77 -11.73
C ASN A 41 13.01 -7.34 -12.36
N GLN A 42 12.17 -8.02 -11.58
CA GLN A 42 10.83 -8.44 -12.01
C GLN A 42 9.81 -7.32 -11.73
N PRO A 43 8.63 -7.35 -12.38
CA PRO A 43 7.51 -6.52 -11.95
C PRO A 43 7.17 -6.79 -10.48
N LEU A 44 6.82 -5.74 -9.75
CA LEU A 44 6.25 -5.89 -8.40
C LEU A 44 4.77 -6.28 -8.54
N PRO A 45 4.20 -6.99 -7.55
CA PRO A 45 2.77 -7.29 -7.52
C PRO A 45 1.95 -6.01 -7.70
N ASP A 46 1.00 -6.03 -8.62
CA ASP A 46 0.09 -4.92 -8.82
C ASP A 46 -1.02 -5.03 -7.76
N PRO A 47 -1.24 -3.98 -6.93
CA PRO A 47 -2.34 -3.96 -5.97
C PRO A 47 -3.73 -4.00 -6.62
N PHE A 48 -3.85 -4.07 -7.94
CA PHE A 48 -5.09 -4.16 -8.71
C PHE A 48 -5.23 -5.43 -9.56
N ASP A 49 -4.19 -6.27 -9.68
CA ASP A 49 -4.20 -7.52 -10.46
C ASP A 49 -4.89 -8.67 -9.69
N TYR A 50 -6.14 -8.41 -9.30
CA TYR A 50 -6.91 -9.20 -8.34
C TYR A 50 -7.60 -10.45 -8.92
N LEU A 51 -7.56 -10.68 -10.23
CA LEU A 51 -8.58 -11.52 -10.87
C LEU A 51 -8.05 -12.47 -11.95
N GLY A 52 -6.86 -13.05 -11.75
CA GLY A 52 -6.50 -14.29 -12.43
C GLY A 52 -7.45 -15.41 -11.99
N GLY A 53 -8.56 -15.60 -12.71
CA GLY A 53 -9.71 -16.41 -12.34
C GLY A 53 -9.45 -17.83 -11.79
N ALA A 54 -9.12 -17.92 -10.49
CA ALA A 54 -9.28 -19.09 -9.62
C ALA A 54 -8.77 -18.76 -8.20
N GLY A 55 -9.51 -17.95 -7.43
CA GLY A 55 -9.13 -17.62 -6.05
C GLY A 55 -8.34 -16.32 -5.91
N TYR A 56 -8.27 -15.82 -4.69
CA TYR A 56 -7.72 -14.52 -4.30
C TYR A 56 -6.18 -14.47 -4.44
N GLU A 57 -5.63 -14.56 -5.66
CA GLU A 57 -4.18 -14.71 -5.84
C GLU A 57 -3.37 -13.39 -5.87
N GLY A 58 -3.99 -12.21 -5.69
CA GLY A 58 -3.27 -10.93 -5.78
C GLY A 58 -3.14 -10.12 -4.49
N GLY A 59 -3.96 -10.40 -3.46
CA GLY A 59 -4.04 -9.60 -2.24
C GLY A 59 -3.69 -10.40 -0.98
N PRO A 60 -3.22 -9.75 0.10
CA PRO A 60 -3.05 -10.43 1.37
C PRO A 60 -4.38 -11.07 1.80
N VAL A 61 -4.30 -12.30 2.31
CA VAL A 61 -5.47 -13.06 2.78
C VAL A 61 -6.26 -12.23 3.80
N ALA A 62 -7.59 -12.32 3.74
CA ALA A 62 -8.44 -11.64 4.71
C ALA A 62 -8.06 -12.04 6.14
N LYS A 63 -7.69 -11.06 6.97
CA LYS A 63 -7.21 -11.29 8.33
C LYS A 63 -8.40 -11.46 9.29
N PRO A 64 -8.37 -12.45 10.21
CA PRO A 64 -9.41 -12.60 11.22
C PRO A 64 -9.40 -11.44 12.22
N LEU A 65 -10.51 -11.23 12.94
CA LEU A 65 -10.64 -10.14 13.92
C LEU A 65 -9.54 -10.15 14.99
N VAL A 66 -9.11 -11.35 15.43
CA VAL A 66 -8.01 -11.50 16.40
C VAL A 66 -6.67 -11.02 15.84
N GLU A 67 -6.37 -11.29 14.55
CA GLU A 67 -5.16 -10.81 13.89
C GLU A 67 -5.18 -9.29 13.74
N LEU A 68 -6.33 -8.71 13.37
CA LEU A 68 -6.51 -7.25 13.32
C LEU A 68 -6.33 -6.60 14.70
N GLU A 69 -6.80 -7.25 15.76
CA GLU A 69 -6.59 -6.78 17.13
C GLU A 69 -5.12 -6.86 17.56
N MET A 70 -4.40 -7.94 17.20
CA MET A 70 -2.95 -8.08 17.41
C MET A 70 -2.17 -6.98 16.68
N MET A 71 -2.52 -6.71 15.42
CA MET A 71 -1.92 -5.63 14.62
C MET A 71 -2.16 -4.26 15.27
N ARG A 72 -3.38 -4.00 15.76
CA ARG A 72 -3.70 -2.77 16.48
C ARG A 72 -2.86 -2.64 17.75
N LEU A 73 -2.77 -3.69 18.57
CA LEU A 73 -1.94 -3.67 19.79
C LEU A 73 -0.47 -3.39 19.45
N SER A 74 0.09 -4.07 18.44
CA SER A 74 1.45 -3.84 17.96
C SER A 74 1.67 -2.37 17.56
N ALA A 75 0.77 -1.82 16.74
CA ALA A 75 0.82 -0.43 16.31
C ALA A 75 0.71 0.56 17.48
N GLU A 76 -0.18 0.32 18.45
CA GLU A 76 -0.35 1.16 19.63
C GLU A 76 0.90 1.16 20.53
N LEU A 77 1.52 0.00 20.73
CA LEU A 77 2.76 -0.11 21.49
C LEU A 77 3.91 0.62 20.79
N ARG A 78 4.02 0.46 19.46
CA ARG A 78 5.03 1.14 18.62
C ARG A 78 4.74 2.63 18.42
N GLY A 79 3.50 3.07 18.61
CA GLY A 79 3.16 4.50 18.64
C GLY A 79 3.59 5.22 19.92
N ARG A 80 4.03 4.50 20.96
CA ARG A 80 4.48 5.12 22.22
C ARG A 80 5.84 5.80 22.02
N PRO A 81 6.07 7.01 22.57
CA PRO A 81 7.37 7.67 22.48
C PRO A 81 8.50 6.78 23.04
N HIS A 82 9.56 6.59 22.26
CA HIS A 82 10.72 5.76 22.61
C HIS A 82 10.38 4.29 22.94
N TRP A 83 9.35 3.72 22.30
CA TRP A 83 8.94 2.34 22.52
C TRP A 83 10.11 1.34 22.37
N TRP A 84 10.98 1.54 21.39
CA TRP A 84 12.15 0.70 21.10
C TRP A 84 13.19 0.69 22.23
N ILE A 85 13.18 1.69 23.12
CA ILE A 85 14.00 1.66 24.34
C ILE A 85 13.20 1.02 25.47
N LYS A 86 11.92 1.38 25.59
CA LYS A 86 11.06 1.00 26.70
C LYS A 86 10.69 -0.48 26.72
N TYR A 87 10.56 -1.14 25.56
CA TYR A 87 10.20 -2.57 25.49
C TYR A 87 11.26 -3.47 26.11
N ARG A 88 12.53 -3.05 26.17
CA ARG A 88 13.62 -3.83 26.77
C ARG A 88 13.53 -3.90 28.31
N ASN A 89 12.71 -3.06 28.93
CA ASN A 89 12.49 -3.08 30.37
C ASN A 89 11.36 -4.06 30.73
N ARG A 90 11.69 -5.09 31.50
CA ARG A 90 10.74 -6.14 31.92
C ARG A 90 9.54 -5.60 32.70
N SER A 91 9.71 -4.55 33.51
CA SER A 91 8.60 -3.93 34.25
C SER A 91 7.64 -3.20 33.32
N ASN A 92 8.15 -2.57 32.25
CA ASN A 92 7.30 -1.97 31.23
C ASN A 92 6.52 -3.04 30.46
N LEU A 93 7.18 -4.12 30.03
CA LEU A 93 6.49 -5.24 29.35
C LEU A 93 5.40 -5.86 30.21
N ALA A 94 5.69 -6.11 31.50
CA ALA A 94 4.69 -6.66 32.42
C ALA A 94 3.46 -5.74 32.55
N LYS A 95 3.69 -4.42 32.60
CA LYS A 95 2.60 -3.44 32.63
C LYS A 95 1.81 -3.44 31.31
N TRP A 96 2.50 -3.43 30.16
CA TRP A 96 1.84 -3.44 28.85
C TRP A 96 1.04 -4.73 28.63
N LYS A 97 1.56 -5.87 29.08
CA LYS A 97 0.83 -7.15 29.08
C LYS A 97 -0.46 -7.07 29.89
N GLN A 98 -0.41 -6.50 31.11
CA GLN A 98 -1.61 -6.32 31.94
C GLN A 98 -2.64 -5.36 31.30
N GLU A 99 -2.18 -4.25 30.70
CA GLU A 99 -3.02 -3.33 29.94
C GLU A 99 -3.71 -4.04 28.76
N ALA A 100 -2.93 -4.83 28.00
CA ALA A 100 -3.43 -5.57 26.85
C ALA A 100 -4.46 -6.64 27.25
N ILE A 101 -4.20 -7.41 28.32
CA ILE A 101 -5.15 -8.41 28.84
C ILE A 101 -6.47 -7.76 29.26
N ALA A 102 -6.42 -6.57 29.87
CA ALA A 102 -7.62 -5.86 30.31
C ALA A 102 -8.44 -5.28 29.15
N GLN A 103 -7.84 -5.08 27.97
CA GLN A 103 -8.47 -4.48 26.79
C GLN A 103 -8.79 -5.49 25.69
N ALA A 104 -8.32 -6.74 25.82
CA ALA A 104 -8.49 -7.78 24.82
C ALA A 104 -9.96 -8.17 24.65
N GLU A 105 -10.44 -8.10 23.41
CA GLU A 105 -11.79 -8.53 23.03
C GLU A 105 -11.77 -9.95 22.43
N TYR A 106 -10.78 -10.24 21.56
CA TYR A 106 -10.62 -11.52 20.86
C TYR A 106 -9.30 -12.23 21.23
N MET A 107 -8.28 -11.47 21.66
CA MET A 107 -6.97 -12.01 22.01
C MET A 107 -6.97 -12.83 23.32
N LYS A 108 -6.50 -14.07 23.23
CA LYS A 108 -5.94 -14.84 24.37
C LYS A 108 -4.57 -14.30 24.79
N GLU A 109 -4.12 -14.64 26.00
CA GLU A 109 -2.80 -14.25 26.53
C GLU A 109 -1.64 -14.62 25.60
N SER A 110 -1.71 -15.78 24.92
CA SER A 110 -0.71 -16.21 23.93
C SER A 110 -0.56 -15.24 22.76
N HIS A 111 -1.64 -14.62 22.30
CA HIS A 111 -1.60 -13.62 21.24
C HIS A 111 -0.89 -12.35 21.71
N ILE A 112 -1.17 -11.94 22.95
CA ILE A 112 -0.53 -10.78 23.56
C ILE A 112 0.97 -11.04 23.72
N ASP A 113 1.35 -12.24 24.18
CA ASP A 113 2.76 -12.63 24.30
C ASP A 113 3.48 -12.56 22.96
N TYR A 114 2.87 -13.09 21.90
CA TYR A 114 3.41 -12.96 20.54
C TYR A 114 3.65 -11.48 20.15
N VAL A 115 2.66 -10.61 20.37
CA VAL A 115 2.76 -9.18 20.03
C VAL A 115 3.85 -8.48 20.85
N LEU A 116 4.12 -8.92 22.08
CA LEU A 116 5.20 -8.37 22.90
C LEU A 116 6.58 -8.87 22.44
N GLU A 117 6.67 -10.13 22.00
CA GLU A 117 7.89 -10.74 21.48
C GLU A 117 8.33 -10.12 20.15
N GLU A 118 7.38 -9.86 19.23
CA GLU A 118 7.68 -9.29 17.90
C GLU A 118 8.23 -7.85 17.95
N LEU A 119 8.05 -7.14 19.07
CA LEU A 119 8.61 -5.79 19.28
C LEU A 119 10.13 -5.78 19.09
N ASP A 120 10.82 -6.89 19.40
CA ASP A 120 12.27 -6.99 19.16
C ASP A 120 12.61 -6.92 17.68
N GLY A 121 11.85 -7.61 16.83
CA GLY A 121 12.04 -7.59 15.37
C GLY A 121 11.81 -6.20 14.79
N TYR A 122 10.72 -5.55 15.18
CA TYR A 122 10.46 -4.16 14.77
C TYR A 122 11.54 -3.19 15.28
N ALA A 123 12.09 -3.40 16.48
CA ALA A 123 13.10 -2.51 17.04
C ALA A 123 14.42 -2.60 16.28
N LYS A 124 14.76 -3.76 15.73
CA LYS A 124 15.92 -3.97 14.86
C LYS A 124 15.71 -3.43 13.44
N LEU A 125 14.46 -3.32 12.99
CA LEU A 125 14.13 -2.72 11.70
C LEU A 125 14.22 -1.21 11.67
N ARG A 126 14.20 -0.58 12.85
CA ARG A 126 14.33 0.84 12.98
C ARG A 126 15.73 1.31 12.60
N ASP A 127 15.80 2.30 11.72
CA ASP A 127 17.02 3.04 11.42
C ASP A 127 17.15 4.22 12.38
N GLU A 128 18.21 4.24 13.19
CA GLU A 128 18.43 5.30 14.15
C GLU A 128 18.83 6.64 13.52
N ALA A 129 19.58 6.61 12.41
CA ALA A 129 20.11 7.81 11.78
C ALA A 129 19.00 8.60 11.05
N THR A 130 18.09 7.88 10.40
CA THR A 130 17.01 8.48 9.59
C THR A 130 15.66 8.49 10.33
N GLY A 131 15.53 7.71 11.40
CA GLY A 131 14.28 7.50 12.13
C GLY A 131 13.27 6.63 11.40
N LEU A 132 13.68 5.94 10.32
CA LEU A 132 12.80 5.04 9.57
C LEU A 132 12.38 3.86 10.43
N GLU A 133 11.09 3.55 10.41
CA GLU A 133 10.53 2.37 11.08
C GLU A 133 9.28 1.88 10.34
N VAL A 134 8.88 0.64 10.61
CA VAL A 134 7.60 0.11 10.13
C VAL A 134 6.47 0.84 10.86
N ALA A 135 5.47 1.28 10.11
CA ALA A 135 4.34 2.06 10.60
C ALA A 135 3.24 1.17 11.20
N CYS A 136 2.00 1.66 11.26
CA CYS A 136 0.89 0.99 11.93
C CYS A 136 0.41 -0.31 11.25
N TYR A 137 0.58 -0.45 9.93
CA TYR A 137 0.16 -1.62 9.17
C TYR A 137 1.32 -2.21 8.37
N ASP A 138 1.14 -3.47 7.95
CA ASP A 138 2.11 -4.20 7.15
C ASP A 138 2.46 -3.42 5.88
N THR A 139 3.72 -3.51 5.43
CA THR A 139 4.24 -2.87 4.21
C THR A 139 4.21 -1.33 4.20
N ILE A 140 3.86 -0.68 5.31
CA ILE A 140 3.93 0.78 5.46
C ILE A 140 5.16 1.16 6.28
N TRP A 141 5.94 2.13 5.80
CA TRP A 141 7.09 2.71 6.49
C TRP A 141 6.86 4.19 6.79
N GLN A 142 7.42 4.66 7.90
CA GLN A 142 7.31 6.05 8.36
C GLN A 142 8.63 6.59 8.92
N SER A 143 8.73 7.92 9.03
CA SER A 143 9.75 8.60 9.82
C SER A 143 9.29 10.03 10.13
N ASP A 144 9.46 10.44 11.39
CA ASP A 144 9.20 11.82 11.85
C ASP A 144 10.42 12.74 11.70
N THR A 145 11.59 12.18 11.38
CA THR A 145 12.87 12.91 11.35
C THR A 145 13.51 12.97 9.96
N LEU A 146 12.89 12.33 8.96
CA LEU A 146 13.45 12.21 7.62
C LEU A 146 13.68 13.56 6.94
N ILE A 147 12.79 14.53 7.18
CA ILE A 147 12.85 15.86 6.58
C ILE A 147 13.41 16.85 7.62
N PRO A 148 14.64 17.37 7.43
CA PRO A 148 15.22 18.34 8.35
C PRO A 148 14.41 19.63 8.42
N PRO A 149 14.36 20.33 9.58
CA PRO A 149 13.64 21.59 9.72
C PRO A 149 14.03 22.66 8.69
N SER A 150 15.30 22.70 8.27
CA SER A 150 15.78 23.63 7.24
C SER A 150 15.18 23.35 5.85
N LEU A 151 15.02 22.08 5.47
CA LEU A 151 14.39 21.67 4.22
C LEU A 151 12.88 21.98 4.25
N LYS A 152 12.22 21.68 5.39
CA LYS A 152 10.82 22.05 5.62
C LYS A 152 10.59 23.56 5.50
N ASN A 153 11.44 24.39 6.11
CA ASN A 153 11.30 25.84 6.04
C ASN A 153 11.48 26.37 4.61
N ARG A 154 12.46 25.86 3.86
CA ARG A 154 12.60 26.22 2.44
C ARG A 154 11.40 25.83 1.59
N LEU A 155 10.75 24.70 1.90
CA LEU A 155 9.50 24.33 1.23
C LEU A 155 8.41 25.37 1.53
N ILE A 156 8.22 25.72 2.81
CA ILE A 156 7.25 26.74 3.24
C ILE A 156 7.50 28.07 2.51
N ASP A 157 8.75 28.55 2.51
CA ASP A 157 9.13 29.78 1.83
C ASP A 157 8.90 29.71 0.31
N GLY A 158 9.22 28.56 -0.30
CA GLY A 158 9.03 28.32 -1.72
C GLY A 158 7.56 28.35 -2.14
N VAL A 159 6.69 27.69 -1.37
CA VAL A 159 5.26 27.62 -1.68
C VAL A 159 4.49 28.88 -1.31
N ALA A 160 5.02 29.75 -0.44
CA ALA A 160 4.42 31.05 -0.15
C ALA A 160 4.20 31.89 -1.42
N ASN A 161 5.07 31.73 -2.43
CA ASN A 161 4.89 32.39 -3.74
C ASN A 161 3.71 31.82 -4.54
N LEU A 162 3.37 30.55 -4.34
CA LEU A 162 2.20 29.91 -4.94
C LEU A 162 0.91 30.23 -4.16
N GLU A 163 1.04 30.53 -2.87
CA GLU A 163 -0.09 30.94 -2.03
C GLU A 163 -0.53 32.39 -2.31
N ASN A 164 0.44 33.27 -2.49
CA ASN A 164 0.24 34.72 -2.63
C ASN A 164 -0.14 35.14 -4.07
N VAL A 165 -1.07 34.42 -4.68
CA VAL A 165 -1.62 34.71 -6.02
C VAL A 165 -2.91 35.53 -5.94
N SER A 166 -3.33 36.12 -7.06
CA SER A 166 -4.58 36.88 -7.11
C SER A 166 -5.79 35.98 -6.82
N LYS A 167 -6.91 36.57 -6.35
CA LYS A 167 -8.12 35.79 -6.01
C LYS A 167 -8.65 34.93 -7.16
N SER A 168 -8.46 35.37 -8.40
CA SER A 168 -8.86 34.63 -9.62
C SER A 168 -7.97 33.42 -9.92
N GLU A 169 -6.75 33.41 -9.40
CA GLU A 169 -5.76 32.33 -9.60
C GLU A 169 -5.78 31.32 -8.44
N GLN A 170 -6.55 31.57 -7.38
CA GLN A 170 -6.64 30.65 -6.26
C GLN A 170 -7.43 29.38 -6.62
N ASP A 171 -6.77 28.23 -6.52
CA ASP A 171 -7.38 26.92 -6.71
C ASP A 171 -8.00 26.36 -5.41
N TRP A 172 -9.26 26.71 -5.20
CA TRP A 172 -10.11 26.11 -4.17
C TRP A 172 -10.99 25.02 -4.79
N PRO A 173 -10.78 23.72 -4.47
CA PRO A 173 -11.60 22.66 -4.99
C PRO A 173 -13.09 22.89 -4.73
N PRO A 174 -13.94 22.64 -5.74
CA PRO A 174 -15.39 22.64 -5.53
C PRO A 174 -15.77 21.66 -4.41
N ARG A 175 -16.78 22.00 -3.62
CA ARG A 175 -17.40 21.13 -2.57
C ARG A 175 -16.58 20.92 -1.29
N LEU A 176 -15.42 21.55 -1.14
CA LEU A 176 -14.60 21.43 0.08
C LEU A 176 -14.63 22.68 0.98
N ASN A 177 -15.69 23.50 0.92
CA ASN A 177 -15.92 24.66 1.79
C ASN A 177 -14.68 25.56 2.01
N ARG A 178 -13.79 25.68 1.01
CA ARG A 178 -12.53 26.42 1.11
C ARG A 178 -11.62 25.97 2.27
N GLN A 179 -11.65 24.68 2.60
CA GLN A 179 -10.76 24.05 3.57
C GLN A 179 -9.44 23.62 2.94
N ILE A 180 -9.46 23.29 1.64
CA ILE A 180 -8.30 22.79 0.91
C ILE A 180 -7.90 23.84 -0.11
N PHE A 181 -6.67 24.33 -0.03
CA PHE A 181 -6.09 25.23 -1.02
C PHE A 181 -4.99 24.50 -1.77
N ASN A 182 -5.21 24.20 -3.04
CA ASN A 182 -4.21 23.51 -3.84
C ASN A 182 -3.15 24.50 -4.32
N LEU A 183 -1.89 24.21 -4.03
CA LEU A 183 -0.73 24.98 -4.48
C LEU A 183 -0.12 24.32 -5.72
N VAL A 184 -0.02 22.99 -5.69
CA VAL A 184 0.36 22.14 -6.82
C VAL A 184 -0.74 21.12 -7.00
N ASN A 185 -1.51 21.24 -8.08
CA ASN A 185 -2.67 20.39 -8.36
C ASN A 185 -2.40 19.50 -9.59
N PRO A 186 -2.21 18.19 -9.44
CA PRO A 186 -2.03 17.26 -10.57
C PRO A 186 -3.15 17.28 -11.62
N SER A 187 -4.34 17.79 -11.26
CA SER A 187 -5.51 17.86 -12.15
C SER A 187 -5.57 19.09 -13.05
N LEU A 188 -4.63 20.05 -12.95
CA LEU A 188 -4.67 21.26 -13.79
C LEU A 188 -4.25 21.01 -15.24
N TYR A 189 -3.28 20.12 -15.47
CA TYR A 189 -2.76 19.80 -16.80
C TYR A 189 -2.66 18.28 -17.01
N PRO A 190 -3.77 17.53 -16.84
CA PRO A 190 -3.80 16.10 -17.11
C PRO A 190 -3.77 15.85 -18.62
N ILE A 191 -3.45 14.61 -19.01
CA ILE A 191 -3.87 14.11 -20.31
C ILE A 191 -5.40 14.08 -20.32
N VAL A 192 -6.00 14.59 -21.40
CA VAL A 192 -7.41 14.41 -21.74
C VAL A 192 -7.46 13.71 -23.09
N TYR A 193 -7.88 12.45 -23.09
CA TYR A 193 -7.91 11.64 -24.31
C TYR A 193 -8.84 12.27 -25.35
N GLY A 194 -8.40 12.27 -26.60
CA GLY A 194 -9.12 12.94 -27.68
C GLY A 194 -8.96 14.48 -27.71
N ARG A 195 -8.15 15.07 -26.82
CA ARG A 195 -7.89 16.53 -26.80
C ARG A 195 -6.42 16.90 -26.64
N THR A 196 -5.71 16.26 -25.72
CA THR A 196 -4.29 16.55 -25.47
C THR A 196 -3.48 16.15 -26.69
N LEU A 197 -2.65 17.09 -27.16
CA LEU A 197 -1.72 16.85 -28.24
C LEU A 197 -0.46 16.18 -27.70
N SER A 198 0.08 15.23 -28.45
CA SER A 198 1.36 14.59 -28.18
C SER A 198 2.16 14.47 -29.47
N TYR A 199 3.47 14.25 -29.33
CA TYR A 199 4.28 13.80 -30.45
C TYR A 199 3.88 12.36 -30.84
N PRO A 200 4.08 11.96 -32.09
CA PRO A 200 3.99 10.55 -32.48
C PRO A 200 4.96 9.72 -31.65
N GLU A 201 4.53 8.53 -31.21
CA GLU A 201 5.25 7.70 -30.22
C GLU A 201 6.67 7.33 -30.67
N GLU A 202 6.85 7.07 -31.96
CA GLU A 202 8.14 6.68 -32.56
C GLU A 202 8.93 7.87 -33.13
N SER A 203 8.42 9.10 -33.02
CA SER A 203 9.11 10.27 -33.55
C SER A 203 10.12 10.81 -32.55
N GLU A 204 11.36 10.99 -32.97
CA GLU A 204 12.34 11.80 -32.23
C GLU A 204 12.19 13.30 -32.52
N ASP A 205 11.42 13.66 -33.56
CA ASP A 205 11.13 15.05 -33.88
C ASP A 205 10.29 15.68 -32.75
N ARG A 206 10.70 16.87 -32.35
CA ARG A 206 10.07 17.69 -31.32
C ARG A 206 9.62 19.03 -31.87
N ASP A 207 9.46 19.14 -33.20
CA ASP A 207 8.81 20.28 -33.83
C ASP A 207 7.36 20.39 -33.34
N PRO A 208 6.97 21.50 -32.67
CA PRO A 208 5.60 21.73 -32.21
C PRO A 208 4.53 21.61 -33.32
N ALA A 209 4.90 21.79 -34.60
CA ALA A 209 3.98 21.61 -35.73
C ALA A 209 3.52 20.15 -35.92
N THR A 210 4.24 19.17 -35.36
CA THR A 210 3.93 17.74 -35.47
C THR A 210 2.97 17.24 -34.38
N LEU A 211 2.62 18.08 -33.41
CA LEU A 211 1.72 17.75 -32.31
C LEU A 211 0.30 17.44 -32.82
N GLN A 212 -0.20 16.24 -32.52
CA GLN A 212 -1.57 15.83 -32.85
C GLN A 212 -2.19 15.01 -31.71
N VAL A 213 -3.48 14.71 -31.84
CA VAL A 213 -4.22 13.90 -30.87
C VAL A 213 -3.92 12.42 -31.12
N HIS A 214 -2.87 11.90 -30.49
CA HIS A 214 -2.49 10.48 -30.59
C HIS A 214 -2.85 9.66 -29.35
N LEU A 215 -2.88 10.29 -28.17
CA LEU A 215 -3.05 9.59 -26.90
C LEU A 215 -4.41 8.88 -26.80
N ARG A 216 -4.36 7.63 -26.37
CA ARG A 216 -5.52 6.78 -26.09
C ARG A 216 -5.46 6.27 -24.65
N PRO A 217 -6.61 5.99 -24.01
CA PRO A 217 -6.61 5.26 -22.75
C PRO A 217 -5.84 3.95 -22.88
N PRO A 218 -5.18 3.47 -21.81
CA PRO A 218 -4.58 2.14 -21.78
C PRO A 218 -5.60 1.09 -22.21
N HIS A 219 -5.16 0.10 -22.99
CA HIS A 219 -6.01 -1.00 -23.43
C HIS A 219 -6.21 -1.97 -22.25
N SER A 220 -7.39 -1.93 -21.63
CA SER A 220 -7.81 -2.92 -20.63
C SER A 220 -8.28 -4.20 -21.30
N TRP A 221 -7.94 -5.37 -20.76
CA TRP A 221 -8.57 -6.62 -21.22
C TRP A 221 -10.07 -6.60 -20.87
N PRO A 222 -10.96 -7.13 -21.73
CA PRO A 222 -12.41 -7.09 -21.47
C PRO A 222 -12.74 -7.86 -20.19
N GLY A 223 -13.11 -7.13 -19.12
CA GLY A 223 -13.58 -7.70 -17.85
C GLY A 223 -12.72 -7.41 -16.62
N GLU A 224 -11.47 -6.94 -16.78
CA GLU A 224 -10.48 -6.93 -15.68
C GLU A 224 -10.16 -5.51 -15.14
N ASP A 225 -10.08 -4.46 -15.99
CA ASP A 225 -9.51 -3.16 -15.54
C ASP A 225 -10.45 -1.93 -15.63
N GLU A 226 -11.73 -2.10 -15.99
CA GLU A 226 -12.61 -0.94 -16.24
C GLU A 226 -12.86 -0.07 -14.99
N TYR A 227 -12.69 -0.63 -13.79
CA TYR A 227 -12.98 0.06 -12.54
C TYR A 227 -11.87 1.05 -12.11
N PHE A 228 -10.60 0.76 -12.39
CA PHE A 228 -9.47 1.56 -11.93
C PHE A 228 -8.84 2.43 -13.05
N VAL A 229 -9.14 2.14 -14.32
CA VAL A 229 -8.59 2.88 -15.46
C VAL A 229 -9.58 3.93 -15.97
N SER A 230 -9.18 5.21 -15.91
CA SER A 230 -9.96 6.31 -16.47
C SER A 230 -9.88 6.32 -18.00
N LYS A 231 -11.03 6.15 -18.67
CA LYS A 231 -11.17 6.28 -20.14
C LYS A 231 -11.13 7.73 -20.64
N ARG A 232 -11.01 8.72 -19.75
CA ARG A 232 -11.16 10.15 -20.09
C ARG A 232 -9.89 10.97 -19.91
N PHE A 233 -9.16 10.72 -18.84
CA PHE A 233 -8.00 11.51 -18.47
C PHE A 233 -7.03 10.73 -17.58
N GLN A 234 -5.77 11.16 -17.58
CA GLN A 234 -4.70 10.61 -16.73
C GLN A 234 -3.85 11.76 -16.20
N TRP A 235 -3.48 11.69 -14.91
CA TRP A 235 -2.47 12.60 -14.36
C TRP A 235 -1.10 12.26 -14.94
N LEU A 236 -0.33 13.29 -15.26
CA LEU A 236 1.03 13.15 -15.73
C LEU A 236 1.99 13.26 -14.56
N PRO A 237 2.81 12.23 -14.30
CA PRO A 237 3.84 12.30 -13.27
C PRO A 237 5.02 13.15 -13.74
N THR A 238 5.83 13.59 -12.78
CA THR A 238 7.14 14.18 -13.03
C THR A 238 8.17 13.06 -13.01
N ASP A 239 9.04 13.04 -14.03
CA ASP A 239 10.17 12.12 -14.08
C ASP A 239 11.32 12.70 -13.25
N PHE A 240 11.88 11.87 -12.38
CA PHE A 240 13.00 12.20 -11.49
C PHE A 240 14.13 11.19 -11.69
N GLN A 241 15.30 11.67 -12.08
CA GLN A 241 16.52 10.86 -12.12
C GLN A 241 17.10 10.75 -10.71
N VAL A 242 17.26 9.53 -10.21
CA VAL A 242 17.95 9.22 -8.96
C VAL A 242 19.43 9.01 -9.25
N SER A 243 20.34 9.55 -8.44
CA SER A 243 21.77 9.29 -8.57
C SER A 243 22.09 7.82 -8.29
N GLU A 244 23.22 7.33 -8.79
CA GLU A 244 23.69 5.95 -8.56
C GLU A 244 23.72 5.57 -7.07
N ASP A 245 24.09 6.51 -6.21
CA ASP A 245 24.15 6.29 -4.76
C ASP A 245 22.81 6.51 -4.01
N GLY A 246 21.73 6.85 -4.72
CA GLY A 246 20.42 7.11 -4.14
C GLY A 246 20.30 8.40 -3.32
N LYS A 247 21.37 9.22 -3.22
CA LYS A 247 21.42 10.37 -2.29
C LYS A 247 20.94 11.68 -2.88
N SER A 248 20.83 11.77 -4.19
CA SER A 248 20.39 12.98 -4.88
C SER A 248 19.40 12.63 -5.99
N VAL A 249 18.50 13.57 -6.25
CA VAL A 249 17.45 13.42 -7.25
C VAL A 249 17.39 14.68 -8.09
N LYS A 250 17.13 14.53 -9.40
CA LYS A 250 16.93 15.65 -10.32
C LYS A 250 15.63 15.48 -11.09
N SER A 251 14.78 16.50 -11.09
CA SER A 251 13.61 16.52 -12.00
C SER A 251 14.13 16.65 -13.43
N VAL A 252 13.77 15.70 -14.30
CA VAL A 252 14.11 15.73 -15.73
C VAL A 252 12.91 16.16 -16.59
N SER A 253 11.71 16.20 -16.01
CA SER A 253 10.51 16.77 -16.61
C SER A 253 9.91 17.89 -15.75
N TYR A 254 8.79 18.46 -16.19
CA TYR A 254 8.08 19.52 -15.48
C TYR A 254 7.46 19.00 -14.17
N ILE A 255 7.36 19.88 -13.17
CA ILE A 255 6.46 19.69 -12.02
C ILE A 255 5.18 20.45 -12.30
N ASN A 256 4.03 19.79 -12.16
CA ASN A 256 2.75 20.34 -12.59
C ASN A 256 2.48 21.73 -11.97
N ASN A 257 2.07 22.70 -12.80
CA ASN A 257 1.83 24.11 -12.43
C ASN A 257 3.01 24.94 -11.88
N ILE A 258 4.21 24.36 -11.69
CA ILE A 258 5.38 25.12 -11.22
C ILE A 258 6.27 25.47 -12.41
N HIS A 259 6.43 26.77 -12.67
CA HIS A 259 7.31 27.23 -13.75
C HIS A 259 8.80 27.13 -13.34
N PRO A 260 9.64 26.35 -14.05
CA PRO A 260 11.02 26.04 -13.61
C PRO A 260 11.93 27.27 -13.52
N LEU A 261 11.80 28.23 -14.45
CA LEU A 261 12.60 29.47 -14.41
C LEU A 261 12.13 30.49 -13.37
N LYS A 262 10.84 30.47 -12.99
CA LYS A 262 10.29 31.42 -12.00
C LYS A 262 10.46 30.92 -10.57
N HIS A 263 10.43 29.59 -10.38
CA HIS A 263 10.54 28.95 -9.08
C HIS A 263 11.69 27.92 -9.00
N PRO A 264 12.93 28.26 -9.42
CA PRO A 264 14.04 27.30 -9.46
C PRO A 264 14.40 26.75 -8.06
N GLN A 265 14.25 27.57 -7.02
CA GLN A 265 14.50 27.14 -5.63
C GLN A 265 13.44 26.15 -5.12
N LEU A 266 12.18 26.28 -5.56
CA LEU A 266 11.14 25.33 -5.20
C LEU A 266 11.37 23.98 -5.89
N TYR A 267 11.78 23.98 -7.17
CA TYR A 267 12.22 22.76 -7.86
C TYR A 267 13.33 22.04 -7.08
N LYS A 268 14.41 22.76 -6.76
CA LYS A 268 15.52 22.20 -5.96
C LYS A 268 15.05 21.67 -4.61
N THR A 269 14.12 22.36 -3.95
CA THR A 269 13.58 21.93 -2.67
C THR A 269 12.76 20.65 -2.80
N ILE A 270 11.95 20.51 -3.86
CA ILE A 270 11.17 19.28 -4.14
C ILE A 270 12.12 18.13 -4.47
N GLU A 271 13.15 18.35 -5.29
CA GLU A 271 14.21 17.37 -5.59
C GLU A 271 14.85 16.82 -4.31
N GLU A 272 15.23 17.69 -3.37
CA GLU A 272 15.82 17.28 -2.10
C GLU A 272 14.82 16.54 -1.19
N ILE A 273 13.53 16.89 -1.23
CA ILE A 273 12.48 16.13 -0.54
C ILE A 273 12.36 14.74 -1.16
N VAL A 274 12.24 14.62 -2.48
CA VAL A 274 12.14 13.32 -3.15
C VAL A 274 13.38 12.46 -2.84
N ALA A 275 14.59 13.05 -2.87
CA ALA A 275 15.81 12.36 -2.46
C ALA A 275 15.74 11.83 -1.03
N ALA A 276 15.23 12.61 -0.08
CA ALA A 276 15.06 12.16 1.30
C ALA A 276 14.05 10.99 1.43
N TYR A 277 13.06 10.91 0.54
CA TYR A 277 12.09 9.81 0.52
C TYR A 277 12.58 8.53 -0.19
N ILE A 278 13.70 8.56 -0.92
CA ILE A 278 14.22 7.37 -1.63
C ILE A 278 14.37 6.17 -0.68
N PRO A 279 15.00 6.29 0.51
CA PRO A 279 15.09 5.16 1.44
C PRO A 279 13.73 4.64 1.91
N LEU A 280 12.72 5.51 2.07
CA LEU A 280 11.34 5.07 2.40
C LEU A 280 10.75 4.25 1.26
N PHE A 281 10.88 4.74 0.03
CA PHE A 281 10.37 4.04 -1.15
C PHE A 281 11.04 2.68 -1.32
N GLU A 282 12.36 2.60 -1.22
CA GLU A 282 13.09 1.34 -1.31
C GLU A 282 12.66 0.32 -0.24
N ARG A 283 12.33 0.78 0.98
CA ARG A 283 11.79 -0.10 2.04
C ARG A 283 10.41 -0.65 1.71
N VAL A 284 9.50 0.20 1.24
CA VAL A 284 8.16 -0.22 0.80
C VAL A 284 8.26 -1.17 -0.39
N LEU A 285 9.07 -0.85 -1.40
CA LEU A 285 9.25 -1.69 -2.59
C LEU A 285 9.93 -3.03 -2.25
N THR A 286 10.88 -3.03 -1.31
CA THR A 286 11.50 -4.25 -0.78
C THR A 286 10.47 -5.14 -0.07
N ASP A 287 9.59 -4.54 0.73
CA ASP A 287 8.53 -5.24 1.45
C ASP A 287 7.42 -5.75 0.49
N ALA A 288 7.28 -5.15 -0.69
CA ALA A 288 6.35 -5.59 -1.73
C ALA A 288 6.83 -6.81 -2.54
N ILE A 289 8.09 -7.25 -2.36
CA ILE A 289 8.64 -8.44 -3.02
C ILE A 289 8.10 -9.69 -2.31
N PRO A 290 7.29 -10.56 -2.96
CA PRO A 290 6.67 -11.72 -2.31
C PRO A 290 7.68 -12.67 -1.66
N GLU A 291 8.85 -12.86 -2.27
CA GLU A 291 9.89 -13.78 -1.77
C GLU A 291 10.57 -13.29 -0.49
N ASN A 292 10.36 -12.03 -0.09
CA ASN A 292 10.84 -11.55 1.21
C ASN A 292 9.92 -11.96 2.37
N ASP A 293 8.67 -12.33 2.11
CA ASP A 293 7.72 -12.86 3.11
C ASP A 293 7.65 -12.00 4.39
N VAL A 294 7.49 -10.68 4.20
CA VAL A 294 7.63 -9.69 5.29
C VAL A 294 6.37 -9.53 6.15
N ILE A 295 5.23 -10.09 5.72
CA ILE A 295 3.96 -9.95 6.41
C ILE A 295 3.96 -10.97 7.56
N PRO A 296 3.94 -10.52 8.83
CA PRO A 296 3.86 -11.44 9.94
C PRO A 296 2.46 -12.08 9.96
N GLU A 297 2.39 -13.35 9.58
CA GLU A 297 1.24 -14.20 9.85
C GLU A 297 1.33 -14.65 11.31
N ARG A 298 0.68 -13.93 12.22
CA ARG A 298 0.75 -14.23 13.67
C ARG A 298 -0.15 -15.39 14.04
N THR A 299 -1.25 -15.52 13.33
CA THR A 299 -2.21 -16.63 13.42
C THR A 299 -2.18 -17.52 12.18
N ASP A 300 -2.84 -18.67 12.26
CA ASP A 300 -3.14 -19.54 11.12
C ASP A 300 -4.08 -18.89 10.08
N ASN A 301 -4.62 -17.71 10.35
CA ASN A 301 -5.51 -16.92 9.48
C ASN A 301 -6.75 -17.70 8.99
N ASP A 302 -7.10 -18.81 9.64
CA ASP A 302 -8.21 -19.66 9.25
C ASP A 302 -9.00 -20.12 10.47
N TYR A 303 -10.24 -20.52 10.24
CA TYR A 303 -11.08 -21.15 11.25
C TYR A 303 -11.44 -22.55 10.79
N TYR A 304 -11.59 -23.45 11.74
CA TYR A 304 -12.05 -24.80 11.45
C TYR A 304 -13.24 -25.15 12.33
N TYR A 305 -14.03 -26.11 11.88
CA TYR A 305 -15.12 -26.66 12.68
C TYR A 305 -14.57 -27.75 13.59
N ASP A 306 -15.03 -27.79 14.83
CA ASP A 306 -14.69 -28.88 15.74
C ASP A 306 -15.43 -30.17 15.30
N GLU A 307 -14.76 -30.98 14.49
CA GLU A 307 -15.31 -32.24 13.98
C GLU A 307 -15.34 -33.36 15.03
N HIS A 308 -14.55 -33.24 16.09
CA HIS A 308 -14.38 -34.31 17.08
C HIS A 308 -15.38 -34.21 18.24
N ASN A 309 -15.81 -33.00 18.60
CA ASN A 309 -16.72 -32.77 19.73
C ASN A 309 -18.14 -32.37 19.32
N TYR A 310 -18.45 -32.33 18.03
CA TYR A 310 -19.80 -32.01 17.55
C TYR A 310 -20.60 -33.22 17.08
N ARG A 311 -21.92 -33.03 16.92
CA ARG A 311 -22.84 -34.06 16.43
C ARG A 311 -22.41 -34.52 15.03
N THR A 312 -22.55 -35.82 14.75
CA THR A 312 -22.30 -36.36 13.41
C THR A 312 -23.25 -35.74 12.39
N PRO A 313 -22.80 -35.47 11.15
CA PRO A 313 -23.67 -34.95 10.10
C PRO A 313 -24.87 -35.88 9.86
N PRO A 314 -26.08 -35.32 9.63
CA PRO A 314 -27.24 -36.12 9.25
C PRO A 314 -26.95 -36.85 7.94
N LYS A 315 -27.37 -38.11 7.88
CA LYS A 315 -27.18 -38.98 6.70
C LYS A 315 -28.42 -38.94 5.82
N PHE A 316 -28.25 -38.73 4.52
CA PHE A 316 -29.37 -38.63 3.57
C PHE A 316 -30.30 -39.86 3.64
N GLU A 317 -29.75 -41.05 3.85
CA GLU A 317 -30.49 -42.32 3.92
C GLU A 317 -31.42 -42.41 5.14
N SER A 318 -31.29 -41.50 6.11
CA SER A 318 -32.16 -41.45 7.29
C SER A 318 -33.45 -40.63 7.09
N PHE A 319 -33.65 -40.04 5.90
CA PHE A 319 -34.77 -39.15 5.61
C PHE A 319 -35.53 -39.61 4.36
N THR A 320 -36.87 -39.53 4.43
CA THR A 320 -37.76 -39.89 3.31
C THR A 320 -38.03 -38.70 2.38
N ASP A 321 -37.99 -37.47 2.92
CA ASP A 321 -38.15 -36.22 2.17
C ASP A 321 -36.78 -35.50 2.05
N PRO A 322 -36.30 -35.20 0.83
CA PRO A 322 -35.08 -34.41 0.62
C PRO A 322 -35.10 -33.03 1.31
N SER A 323 -36.28 -32.43 1.50
CA SER A 323 -36.45 -31.13 2.15
C SER A 323 -36.13 -31.20 3.64
N ASP A 324 -36.57 -32.27 4.31
CA ASP A 324 -36.29 -32.53 5.72
C ASP A 324 -34.79 -32.79 5.95
N TYR A 325 -34.15 -33.53 5.04
CA TYR A 325 -32.69 -33.70 5.05
C TYR A 325 -31.97 -32.36 4.91
N ASN A 326 -32.35 -31.53 3.91
CA ASN A 326 -31.71 -30.24 3.69
C ASN A 326 -31.84 -29.33 4.91
N TRP A 327 -33.01 -29.30 5.55
CA TRP A 327 -33.22 -28.56 6.79
C TRP A 327 -32.31 -29.06 7.92
N ALA A 328 -32.30 -30.37 8.17
CA ALA A 328 -31.48 -30.97 9.22
C ALA A 328 -29.97 -30.78 8.96
N TYR A 329 -29.56 -30.82 7.70
CA TYR A 329 -28.17 -30.59 7.30
C TYR A 329 -27.77 -29.13 7.50
N GLU A 330 -28.62 -28.16 7.12
CA GLU A 330 -28.35 -26.74 7.36
C GLU A 330 -28.37 -26.40 8.86
N GLU A 331 -29.27 -26.99 9.65
CA GLU A 331 -29.28 -26.84 11.12
C GLU A 331 -27.97 -27.38 11.72
N TRP A 332 -27.55 -28.59 11.32
CA TRP A 332 -26.26 -29.16 11.72
C TRP A 332 -25.10 -28.25 11.32
N LYS A 333 -25.04 -27.86 10.03
CA LYS A 333 -23.97 -27.04 9.44
C LYS A 333 -23.81 -25.69 10.14
N ASN A 334 -24.91 -25.02 10.46
CA ASN A 334 -24.95 -23.73 11.14
C ASN A 334 -24.73 -23.83 12.66
N GLY A 335 -25.02 -24.99 13.25
CA GLY A 335 -24.80 -25.26 14.66
C GLY A 335 -23.39 -25.72 15.02
N ARG A 336 -22.51 -25.94 14.03
CA ARG A 336 -21.13 -26.41 14.26
C ARG A 336 -20.32 -25.37 15.06
N PRO A 337 -19.69 -25.76 16.17
CA PRO A 337 -18.74 -24.92 16.89
C PRO A 337 -17.57 -24.54 15.98
N ILE A 338 -17.29 -23.24 15.92
CA ILE A 338 -16.12 -22.71 15.23
C ILE A 338 -14.97 -22.65 16.21
N VAL A 339 -13.83 -23.24 15.83
CA VAL A 339 -12.57 -23.03 16.52
C VAL A 339 -11.91 -21.81 15.89
N LEU A 340 -11.73 -20.78 16.72
CA LEU A 340 -11.13 -19.52 16.30
C LEU A 340 -9.62 -19.66 16.06
N PRO A 341 -9.06 -18.86 15.14
CA PRO A 341 -7.63 -18.79 14.87
C PRO A 341 -6.79 -18.73 16.15
N SER A 342 -5.66 -19.42 16.12
CA SER A 342 -4.70 -19.41 17.22
C SER A 342 -3.33 -18.95 16.75
N VAL A 343 -2.48 -18.53 17.69
CA VAL A 343 -1.08 -18.22 17.39
C VAL A 343 -0.43 -19.42 16.73
N ARG A 344 0.37 -19.19 15.67
CA ARG A 344 1.10 -20.26 14.98
C ARG A 344 1.89 -21.12 15.96
N GLU A 345 1.97 -22.42 15.66
CA GLU A 345 2.75 -23.36 16.45
C GLU A 345 4.20 -22.88 16.57
N GLY A 346 4.72 -22.82 17.80
CA GLY A 346 6.06 -22.29 18.08
C GLY A 346 6.11 -20.81 18.49
N GLY A 347 5.04 -20.04 18.30
CA GLY A 347 5.01 -18.62 18.67
C GLY A 347 5.82 -17.73 17.73
N TYR A 348 6.34 -16.61 18.24
CA TYR A 348 7.14 -15.69 17.45
C TYR A 348 8.54 -16.27 17.20
N GLU A 349 8.98 -16.28 15.93
CA GLU A 349 10.32 -16.68 15.54
C GLU A 349 11.26 -15.46 15.42
N PRO A 350 12.27 -15.31 16.30
CA PRO A 350 13.19 -14.17 16.23
C PRO A 350 14.00 -14.15 14.93
N GLY A 351 14.06 -12.99 14.27
CA GLY A 351 14.79 -12.83 13.00
C GLY A 351 13.92 -12.94 11.76
N LEU A 352 12.69 -13.47 11.89
CA LEU A 352 11.77 -13.62 10.76
C LEU A 352 11.31 -12.25 10.24
N LEU A 353 10.91 -11.35 11.14
CA LEU A 353 10.46 -10.01 10.79
C LEU A 353 11.54 -9.22 10.05
N GLU A 354 12.81 -9.39 10.39
CA GLU A 354 13.94 -8.64 9.86
C GLU A 354 14.38 -9.14 8.47
N LYS A 355 14.00 -10.36 8.12
CA LYS A 355 14.42 -11.07 6.90
C LYS A 355 13.89 -10.35 5.66
N ARG A 356 14.82 -9.75 4.91
CA ARG A 356 14.59 -9.07 3.62
C ARG A 356 15.79 -9.34 2.74
N ASN A 357 15.83 -10.57 2.22
CA ASN A 357 16.97 -11.12 1.49
C ASN A 357 17.19 -10.42 0.15
N ILE A 358 16.10 -9.99 -0.47
CA ILE A 358 16.11 -9.28 -1.74
C ILE A 358 15.86 -7.80 -1.45
N LYS A 359 16.65 -6.90 -2.04
CA LYS A 359 16.49 -5.45 -1.89
C LYS A 359 16.05 -4.85 -3.21
N TYR A 360 15.13 -3.90 -3.13
CA TYR A 360 14.76 -3.05 -4.25
C TYR A 360 15.52 -1.72 -4.14
N THR A 361 16.33 -1.40 -5.15
CA THR A 361 17.12 -0.16 -5.21
C THR A 361 16.60 0.77 -6.30
N LEU A 362 16.55 2.06 -6.00
CA LEU A 362 16.15 3.11 -6.94
C LEU A 362 17.35 3.88 -7.50
N GLY A 363 18.56 3.66 -6.97
CA GLY A 363 19.80 4.25 -7.48
C GLY A 363 19.96 4.05 -8.99
N GLY A 364 20.33 5.12 -9.70
CA GLY A 364 20.50 5.11 -11.16
C GLY A 364 19.21 5.07 -11.98
N ARG A 365 18.03 4.88 -11.38
CA ARG A 365 16.75 4.78 -12.09
C ARG A 365 16.08 6.14 -12.27
N ILE A 366 15.21 6.22 -13.28
CA ILE A 366 14.22 7.29 -13.40
C ILE A 366 12.94 6.82 -12.74
N ILE A 367 12.46 7.57 -11.75
CA ILE A 367 11.17 7.32 -11.08
C ILE A 367 10.15 8.35 -11.53
N GLN A 368 8.89 7.93 -11.64
CA GLN A 368 7.78 8.84 -11.93
C GLN A 368 7.10 9.19 -10.61
N VAL A 369 6.87 10.48 -10.34
CA VAL A 369 6.29 10.95 -9.07
C VAL A 369 5.21 11.99 -9.34
N ILE A 370 4.03 11.79 -8.79
CA ILE A 370 2.98 12.81 -8.78
C ILE A 370 3.18 13.72 -7.57
N VAL A 371 3.53 14.99 -7.83
CA VAL A 371 3.69 16.00 -6.78
C VAL A 371 2.36 16.71 -6.54
N LYS A 372 1.89 16.68 -5.29
CA LYS A 372 0.73 17.46 -4.84
C LYS A 372 1.08 18.23 -3.57
N LEU A 373 0.87 19.55 -3.62
CA LEU A 373 1.10 20.46 -2.50
C LEU A 373 -0.20 21.19 -2.18
N THR A 374 -0.60 21.16 -0.92
CA THR A 374 -1.89 21.67 -0.48
C THR A 374 -1.76 22.27 0.92
N ASN A 375 -2.41 23.42 1.11
CA ASN A 375 -2.70 23.96 2.45
C ASN A 375 -4.06 23.50 2.93
N ILE A 376 -4.11 23.09 4.19
CA ILE A 376 -5.34 22.63 4.84
C ILE A 376 -5.70 23.65 5.93
N TYR A 377 -6.84 24.30 5.74
CA TYR A 377 -7.45 25.25 6.67
C TYR A 377 -8.56 24.55 7.43
N TRP A 378 -8.35 24.37 8.73
CA TRP A 378 -9.38 23.86 9.61
C TRP A 378 -10.15 25.02 10.24
N TYR A 379 -11.47 24.89 10.27
CA TYR A 379 -12.31 25.76 11.09
C TYR A 379 -12.33 25.20 12.51
N ILE A 380 -11.84 25.97 13.47
CA ILE A 380 -12.17 25.70 14.87
C ILE A 380 -13.62 26.14 15.05
N ILE A 381 -14.55 25.19 15.14
CA ILE A 381 -15.91 25.47 15.59
C ILE A 381 -15.82 25.72 17.10
N TYR A 382 -15.73 26.99 17.49
CA TYR A 382 -16.02 27.35 18.86
C TYR A 382 -17.53 27.15 19.09
N TYR A 383 -17.90 26.10 19.81
CA TYR A 383 -19.21 26.06 20.46
C TYR A 383 -19.20 27.08 21.60
N PHE A 384 -19.42 28.35 21.28
CA PHE A 384 -19.84 29.32 22.29
C PHE A 384 -21.28 28.97 22.67
N CYS A 385 -21.46 28.33 23.82
CA CYS A 385 -22.76 28.29 24.48
C CYS A 385 -23.05 29.70 25.01
N SER A 386 -23.55 30.58 24.15
CA SER A 386 -24.06 31.90 24.53
C SER A 386 -25.54 31.96 24.16
N THR A 387 -26.36 32.00 25.20
CA THR A 387 -27.78 32.33 25.11
C THR A 387 -27.97 33.71 24.46
N PHE A 388 -28.68 33.74 23.33
CA PHE A 388 -29.40 34.88 22.74
C PHE A 388 -28.67 36.22 22.59
N THR A 389 -28.42 36.63 21.33
CA THR A 389 -29.20 37.69 20.65
C THR A 389 -28.77 37.82 19.19
N HIS A 390 -29.75 37.96 18.30
CA HIS A 390 -29.57 38.09 16.85
C HIS A 390 -28.84 39.40 16.50
N THR A 391 -27.60 39.28 15.98
CA THR A 391 -27.07 40.20 14.96
C THR A 391 -26.22 39.38 13.99
N LYS A 392 -26.60 39.37 12.71
CA LYS A 392 -25.80 38.75 11.63
C LYS A 392 -24.63 39.70 11.30
N SER A 393 -23.47 39.51 11.90
CA SER A 393 -22.20 39.79 11.22
C SER A 393 -21.64 38.47 10.71
N GLN A 394 -21.35 38.41 9.42
CA GLN A 394 -20.76 37.23 8.78
C GLN A 394 -19.23 37.28 8.98
N GLU A 395 -18.79 37.24 10.23
CA GLU A 395 -17.37 37.08 10.56
C GLU A 395 -17.04 35.59 10.61
N TYR A 396 -16.18 35.14 9.69
CA TYR A 396 -15.67 33.77 9.71
C TYR A 396 -14.81 33.59 10.96
N PRO A 397 -14.94 32.45 11.68
CA PRO A 397 -14.12 32.17 12.86
C PRO A 397 -12.62 32.16 12.49
N PRO A 398 -11.73 32.42 13.47
CA PRO A 398 -10.29 32.39 13.25
C PRO A 398 -9.84 31.06 12.67
N ARG A 399 -9.04 31.11 11.60
CA ARG A 399 -8.52 29.93 10.88
C ARG A 399 -7.24 29.46 11.54
N LEU A 400 -7.16 28.16 11.83
CA LEU A 400 -5.89 27.54 12.15
C LEU A 400 -5.25 27.08 10.83
N GLN A 401 -4.12 27.69 10.45
CA GLN A 401 -3.32 27.23 9.33
C GLN A 401 -2.39 26.14 9.84
N ILE A 402 -2.62 24.90 9.42
CA ILE A 402 -1.59 23.88 9.45
C ILE A 402 -0.79 24.10 8.17
N GLY A 403 0.52 24.31 8.30
CA GLY A 403 1.39 24.61 7.16
C GLY A 403 1.30 23.59 6.02
N PRO A 404 1.93 23.86 4.87
CA PRO A 404 1.84 23.01 3.69
C PRO A 404 2.17 21.57 4.04
N SER A 405 1.24 20.67 3.75
CA SER A 405 1.45 19.23 3.86
C SER A 405 1.85 18.73 2.48
N VAL A 406 3.01 18.11 2.37
CA VAL A 406 3.39 17.38 1.16
C VAL A 406 2.70 16.03 1.23
N VAL A 407 1.80 15.78 0.28
CA VAL A 407 1.35 14.42 0.00
C VAL A 407 2.04 14.01 -1.30
N VAL A 408 3.20 13.36 -1.16
CA VAL A 408 3.79 12.62 -2.28
C VAL A 408 3.08 11.28 -2.31
N ALA A 409 2.33 10.97 -3.38
CA ALA A 409 1.69 9.66 -3.51
C ALA A 409 1.75 9.14 -4.94
N TYR A 410 2.12 7.86 -5.01
CA TYR A 410 2.24 6.94 -6.14
C TYR A 410 3.34 7.28 -7.15
N GLY A 411 4.41 6.48 -7.09
CA GLY A 411 5.29 6.28 -8.22
C GLY A 411 4.96 4.97 -8.91
N ALA A 412 4.66 5.05 -10.20
CA ALA A 412 4.74 3.90 -11.08
C ALA A 412 6.18 3.87 -11.62
N LEU A 413 6.84 2.74 -11.48
CA LEU A 413 8.10 2.49 -12.17
C LEU A 413 7.78 2.21 -13.63
N LYS A 414 8.53 2.81 -14.54
CA LYS A 414 8.46 2.44 -15.95
C LYS A 414 9.04 1.02 -16.06
N GLY A 415 8.19 0.05 -16.41
CA GLY A 415 8.58 -1.34 -16.62
C GLY A 415 9.61 -1.51 -17.72
#